data_AF-A0A379S801-F1
#
_entry.id   AF-A0A379S801-F1
#
_cell.length_a   1.000
_cell.length_b   1.000
_cell.length_c   1.000
_cell.angle_alpha   90.00
_cell.angle_beta   90.00
_cell.angle_gamma   90.00
#
_symmetry.space_group_name_H-M   'P 1'
#
loop_
_entity.id
_entity.type
_entity.pdbx_description
1 polymer ?
#
loop_
_entity_poly.entity_id
_entity_poly.type
_entity_poly.pdbx_seq_one_letter_code
_entity_poly.pdbx_strand_id
1 'polypeptide(L)'
;MAGKASLVWDESQKLTGRDPDFHRRDLWGAIEAGDFPEYELGLQLIAEEDEFKFDFDLLDPTKLIPEELVPVQRVGKMVLNRNPDNFFAENEQAAFHPGHIVPGIDYTNDPLLQGRLFTYTDTQISRLRGAKLPRNSD
;
A
#
# COMPACT_ATOMS: atom_id res chain seq x y z
N MET A 1 8.16 -17.19 -6.33
CA MET A 1 6.88 -16.50 -6.08
C MET A 1 6.42 -16.84 -4.68
N ALA A 2 6.30 -15.84 -3.80
CA ALA A 2 6.06 -16.06 -2.36
C ALA A 2 4.61 -16.48 -2.00
N GLY A 3 3.66 -16.38 -2.94
CA GLY A 3 2.29 -16.88 -2.75
C GLY A 3 1.52 -16.22 -1.60
N LYS A 4 0.36 -16.77 -1.27
CA LYS A 4 -0.44 -16.36 -0.11
C LYS A 4 -0.22 -17.38 1.02
N ALA A 5 0.35 -16.93 2.13
CA ALA A 5 0.57 -17.74 3.32
C ALA A 5 0.23 -16.92 4.58
N SER A 6 -0.17 -17.60 5.66
CA SER A 6 -0.57 -16.94 6.91
C SER A 6 -0.25 -17.82 8.11
N LEU A 7 0.08 -17.19 9.24
CA LEU A 7 0.25 -17.86 10.53
C LEU A 7 -1.10 -18.32 11.08
N VAL A 8 -1.07 -19.32 11.95
CA VAL A 8 -2.24 -19.68 12.77
C VAL A 8 -2.27 -18.84 14.05
N TRP A 9 -3.45 -18.68 14.65
CA TRP A 9 -3.65 -17.78 15.80
C TRP A 9 -2.70 -18.04 16.97
N ASP A 10 -2.56 -19.30 17.40
CA ASP A 10 -1.69 -19.69 18.52
C ASP A 10 -0.21 -19.38 18.24
N GLU A 11 0.24 -19.61 17.01
CA GLU A 11 1.60 -19.29 16.57
C GLU A 11 1.82 -17.79 16.55
N SER A 12 0.90 -17.04 15.92
CA SER A 12 0.99 -15.57 15.84
C SER A 12 1.08 -14.93 17.22
N GLN A 13 0.30 -15.40 18.19
CA GLN A 13 0.31 -14.85 19.55
C GLN A 13 1.63 -15.15 20.29
N LYS A 14 2.16 -16.36 20.15
CA LYS A 14 3.45 -16.72 20.74
C LYS A 14 4.59 -15.95 20.08
N LEU A 15 4.52 -15.79 18.76
CA LEU A 15 5.54 -15.13 17.97
C LEU A 15 5.70 -13.67 18.38
N THR A 16 4.61 -12.92 18.55
CA THR A 16 4.71 -11.51 18.97
C THR A 16 5.35 -11.33 20.35
N GLY A 17 5.21 -12.30 21.25
CA GLY A 17 5.89 -12.29 22.55
C GLY A 17 7.36 -12.72 22.50
N ARG A 18 7.74 -13.54 21.52
CA ARG A 18 9.12 -14.07 21.36
C ARG A 18 9.97 -13.21 20.45
N ASP A 19 9.37 -12.69 19.40
CA ASP A 19 9.97 -11.86 18.37
C ASP A 19 8.92 -10.85 17.85
N PRO A 20 8.79 -9.68 18.49
CA PRO A 20 7.89 -8.63 18.02
C PRO A 20 8.32 -8.02 16.68
N ASP A 21 9.58 -8.23 16.26
CA ASP A 21 10.15 -7.68 15.03
C ASP A 21 10.20 -8.70 13.88
N PHE A 22 9.51 -9.84 14.01
CA PHE A 22 9.58 -10.97 13.09
C PHE A 22 9.46 -10.57 11.61
N HIS A 23 8.40 -9.85 11.22
CA HIS A 23 8.21 -9.42 9.84
C HIS A 23 9.24 -8.38 9.37
N ARG A 24 9.75 -7.54 10.27
CA ARG A 24 10.81 -6.58 9.92
C ARG A 24 12.11 -7.34 9.62
N ARG A 25 12.46 -8.31 10.47
CA ARG A 25 13.64 -9.17 10.32
C ARG A 25 13.55 -10.03 9.06
N ASP A 26 12.39 -10.63 8.81
CA ASP A 26 12.12 -11.47 7.65
C ASP A 26 12.33 -10.69 6.34
N LEU A 27 11.69 -9.53 6.20
CA LEU A 27 11.84 -8.68 5.02
C LEU A 27 13.31 -8.24 4.81
N TRP A 28 13.96 -7.80 5.89
CA TRP A 28 15.34 -7.34 5.81
C TRP A 28 16.29 -8.46 5.39
N GLY A 29 16.15 -9.63 6.01
CA GLY A 29 16.94 -10.82 5.74
C GLY A 29 16.71 -11.38 4.34
N ALA A 30 15.47 -11.36 3.85
CA ALA A 30 15.15 -11.77 2.48
C ALA A 30 15.88 -10.91 1.44
N ILE A 31 15.90 -9.58 1.64
CA ILE A 31 16.62 -8.66 0.75
C ILE A 31 18.14 -8.88 0.83
N GLU A 32 18.71 -9.09 2.01
CA GLU A 32 20.14 -9.38 2.17
C GLU A 32 20.54 -10.74 1.57
N ALA A 33 19.66 -11.73 1.61
CA ALA A 33 19.86 -13.04 1.00
C ALA A 33 19.74 -13.03 -0.54
N GLY A 34 19.28 -11.92 -1.13
CA GLY A 34 18.97 -11.81 -2.55
C GLY A 34 17.61 -12.41 -2.94
N ASP A 35 16.82 -12.87 -1.97
CA ASP A 35 15.45 -13.34 -2.14
C ASP A 35 14.49 -12.14 -2.21
N PHE A 36 14.68 -11.31 -3.23
CA PHE A 36 13.95 -10.05 -3.36
C PHE A 36 12.44 -10.26 -3.43
N PRO A 37 11.65 -9.62 -2.54
CA PRO A 37 10.20 -9.64 -2.64
C PRO A 37 9.72 -9.02 -3.95
N GLU A 38 8.80 -9.71 -4.62
CA GLU A 38 8.25 -9.30 -5.90
C GLU A 38 6.72 -9.27 -5.85
N TYR A 39 6.13 -8.20 -6.38
CA TYR A 39 4.68 -7.99 -6.41
C TYR A 39 4.24 -7.60 -7.83
N GLU A 40 3.22 -8.26 -8.37
CA GLU A 40 2.61 -7.89 -9.65
C GLU A 40 1.54 -6.80 -9.42
N LEU A 41 1.64 -5.70 -10.17
CA LEU A 41 0.61 -4.66 -10.18
C LEU A 41 -0.51 -5.10 -11.11
N GLY A 42 -1.73 -5.15 -10.57
CA GLY A 42 -2.95 -5.48 -11.31
C GLY A 42 -3.99 -4.38 -11.20
N LEU A 43 -4.75 -4.15 -12.27
CA LEU A 43 -5.83 -3.16 -12.33
C LEU A 43 -7.14 -3.83 -12.72
N GLN A 44 -8.23 -3.49 -12.03
CA GLN A 44 -9.59 -3.74 -12.50
C GLN A 44 -10.07 -2.49 -13.24
N LEU A 45 -10.47 -2.66 -14.50
CA LEU A 45 -10.89 -1.57 -15.36
C LEU A 45 -12.40 -1.67 -15.60
N ILE A 46 -13.12 -0.61 -15.24
CA ILE A 46 -14.56 -0.48 -15.42
C ILE A 46 -14.79 0.78 -16.25
N ALA A 47 -15.60 0.68 -17.30
CA ALA A 47 -15.96 1.82 -18.11
C ALA A 47 -16.92 2.75 -17.33
N GLU A 48 -16.86 4.05 -17.58
CA GLU A 48 -17.69 5.03 -16.86
C GLU A 48 -19.20 4.74 -17.05
N GLU A 49 -19.61 4.31 -18.25
CA GLU A 49 -20.99 3.91 -18.54
C GLU A 49 -21.49 2.68 -17.74
N ASP A 50 -20.61 1.95 -17.08
CA ASP A 50 -20.90 0.74 -16.32
C ASP A 50 -21.02 0.98 -14.80
N GLU A 51 -20.87 2.22 -14.34
CA GLU A 51 -20.81 2.58 -12.91
C GLU A 51 -21.98 2.00 -12.09
N PHE A 52 -23.20 2.03 -12.66
CA PHE A 52 -24.42 1.60 -11.98
C PHE A 52 -24.91 0.20 -12.40
N LYS A 53 -24.09 -0.59 -13.10
CA LYS A 53 -24.49 -1.92 -13.58
C LYS A 53 -24.29 -3.04 -12.55
N PHE A 54 -23.67 -2.73 -11.42
CA PHE A 54 -23.38 -3.68 -10.35
C PHE A 54 -24.46 -3.63 -9.26
N ASP A 55 -24.59 -4.74 -8.51
CA ASP A 55 -25.52 -4.84 -7.37
C ASP A 55 -25.06 -4.01 -6.14
N PHE A 56 -23.91 -3.34 -6.25
CA PHE A 56 -23.29 -2.51 -5.23
C PHE A 56 -22.74 -1.23 -5.85
N ASP A 57 -22.56 -0.22 -5.02
CA ASP A 57 -21.94 1.04 -5.42
C ASP A 57 -20.42 0.85 -5.56
N LEU A 58 -19.86 1.23 -6.72
CA LEU A 58 -18.42 1.17 -6.96
C LEU A 58 -17.63 2.14 -6.05
N LEU A 59 -18.29 3.14 -5.50
CA LEU A 59 -17.72 4.14 -4.62
C LEU A 59 -17.85 3.78 -3.13
N ASP A 60 -18.41 2.61 -2.81
CA ASP A 60 -18.50 2.08 -1.45
C ASP A 60 -17.24 1.25 -1.10
N PRO A 61 -16.33 1.75 -0.26
CA PRO A 61 -15.08 1.07 0.08
C PRO A 61 -15.27 -0.19 0.95
N THR A 62 -16.50 -0.50 1.38
CA THR A 62 -16.82 -1.75 2.08
C THR A 62 -17.10 -2.91 1.13
N LYS A 63 -17.17 -2.64 -0.18
CA LYS A 63 -17.45 -3.63 -1.22
C LYS A 63 -16.18 -3.94 -2.00
N LEU A 64 -16.04 -5.21 -2.37
CA LEU A 64 -15.00 -5.66 -3.30
C LEU A 64 -15.65 -5.90 -4.66
N ILE A 65 -14.89 -5.67 -5.73
CA ILE A 65 -15.30 -6.04 -7.10
C ILE A 65 -14.86 -7.48 -7.32
N PRO A 66 -15.80 -8.45 -7.45
CA PRO A 66 -15.44 -9.85 -7.67
C PRO A 66 -14.60 -10.01 -8.95
N GLU A 67 -13.51 -10.77 -8.85
CA GLU A 67 -12.60 -11.00 -9.99
C GLU A 67 -13.28 -11.78 -11.13
N GLU A 68 -14.36 -12.52 -10.84
CA GLU A 68 -15.18 -13.20 -11.84
C GLU A 68 -16.01 -12.24 -12.70
N LEU A 69 -16.34 -11.06 -12.17
CA LEU A 69 -17.09 -10.02 -12.90
C LEU A 69 -16.14 -9.11 -13.66
N VAL A 70 -15.08 -8.64 -12.99
CA VAL A 70 -14.06 -7.78 -13.59
C VAL A 70 -12.68 -8.38 -13.32
N PRO A 71 -12.06 -9.03 -14.31
CA PRO A 71 -10.78 -9.69 -14.12
C PRO A 71 -9.66 -8.67 -13.88
N VAL A 72 -8.71 -9.03 -13.00
CA VAL A 72 -7.53 -8.21 -12.73
C VAL A 72 -6.55 -8.30 -13.91
N GLN A 73 -6.25 -7.16 -14.53
CA GLN A 73 -5.29 -7.05 -15.62
C GLN A 73 -3.91 -6.70 -15.09
N ARG A 74 -2.91 -7.54 -15.36
CA ARG A 74 -1.52 -7.33 -14.92
C ARG A 74 -0.86 -6.25 -15.78
N VAL A 75 -0.33 -5.22 -15.14
CA VAL A 75 0.26 -4.06 -15.83
C VAL A 75 1.75 -3.86 -15.53
N GLY A 76 2.27 -4.46 -14.46
CA GLY A 76 3.68 -4.29 -14.11
C GLY A 76 4.11 -5.15 -12.94
N LYS A 77 5.37 -4.97 -12.54
CA LYS A 77 6.01 -5.70 -11.44
C LYS A 77 6.87 -4.76 -10.61
N MET A 78 6.71 -4.83 -9.30
CA MET A 78 7.53 -4.14 -8.32
C MET A 78 8.48 -5.15 -7.67
N VAL A 79 9.76 -4.77 -7.51
CA VAL A 79 10.79 -5.59 -6.86
C VAL A 79 11.43 -4.77 -5.75
N LEU A 80 11.45 -5.30 -4.53
CA LEU A 80 12.13 -4.68 -3.39
C LEU A 80 13.54 -5.26 -3.29
N ASN A 81 14.55 -4.49 -3.68
CA ASN A 81 15.92 -4.98 -3.85
C ASN A 81 16.96 -4.29 -2.98
N ARG A 82 16.56 -3.38 -2.08
CA ARG A 82 17.49 -2.66 -1.22
C ARG A 82 16.84 -2.25 0.10
N ASN A 83 17.54 -2.53 1.20
CA ASN A 83 17.19 -2.05 2.53
C ASN A 83 17.57 -0.57 2.69
N PRO A 84 16.91 0.18 3.61
CA PRO A 84 17.32 1.55 3.93
C PRO A 84 18.70 1.56 4.62
N ASP A 85 19.50 2.58 4.36
CA ASP A 85 20.77 2.83 5.05
C ASP A 85 20.52 3.39 6.46
N ASN A 86 19.47 4.21 6.62
CA ASN A 86 19.05 4.73 7.90
C ASN A 86 17.53 4.62 8.10
N PHE A 87 17.13 3.75 9.03
CA PHE A 87 15.71 3.49 9.31
C PHE A 87 14.93 4.76 9.70
N PHE A 88 15.50 5.63 10.52
CA PHE A 88 14.80 6.83 10.96
C PHE A 88 14.64 7.86 9.83
N ALA A 89 15.71 8.11 9.07
CA ALA A 89 15.71 9.10 8.01
C ALA A 89 14.88 8.66 6.79
N GLU A 90 14.79 7.36 6.52
CA GLU A 90 14.14 6.84 5.32
C GLU A 90 12.78 6.20 5.56
N ASN A 91 12.58 5.50 6.68
CA ASN A 91 11.31 4.85 6.99
C ASN A 91 10.43 5.74 7.86
N GLU A 92 10.90 6.14 9.05
CA GLU A 92 10.07 6.92 9.99
C GLU A 92 9.69 8.30 9.44
N GLN A 93 10.56 8.90 8.62
CA GLN A 93 10.29 10.19 7.99
C GLN A 93 9.55 10.10 6.66
N ALA A 94 9.35 8.90 6.10
CA ALA A 94 8.59 8.73 4.86
C ALA A 94 7.18 9.31 4.99
N ALA A 95 6.73 9.99 3.95
CA ALA A 95 5.44 10.67 3.91
C ALA A 95 4.65 10.23 2.68
N PHE A 96 3.79 9.23 2.87
CA PHE A 96 2.86 8.80 1.84
C PHE A 96 1.57 9.61 1.93
N HIS A 97 0.95 9.90 0.78
CA HIS A 97 -0.34 10.58 0.72
C HIS A 97 -1.09 10.10 -0.52
N PRO A 98 -2.35 9.64 -0.41
CA PRO A 98 -3.15 9.25 -1.57
C PRO A 98 -3.47 10.40 -2.54
N GLY A 99 -3.20 11.65 -2.14
CA GLY A 99 -3.39 12.85 -2.93
C GLY A 99 -2.18 13.17 -3.83
N HIS A 100 -1.07 12.44 -3.69
CA HIS A 100 0.10 12.58 -4.54
C HIS A 100 -0.05 11.73 -5.80
N ILE A 101 -0.98 12.15 -6.68
CA ILE A 101 -1.20 11.52 -7.98
C ILE A 101 -0.37 12.20 -9.07
N VAL A 102 -0.23 11.53 -10.21
CA VAL A 102 0.43 12.04 -11.41
C VAL A 102 -0.58 12.22 -12.55
N PRO A 103 -0.31 13.10 -13.54
CA PRO A 103 -1.22 13.27 -14.68
C PRO A 103 -1.57 11.95 -15.36
N GLY A 104 -2.87 11.71 -15.57
CA GLY A 104 -3.41 10.44 -16.07
C GLY A 104 -4.16 9.60 -15.04
N ILE A 105 -4.11 10.01 -13.76
CA ILE A 105 -4.91 9.45 -12.67
C ILE A 105 -5.76 10.60 -12.10
N ASP A 106 -6.97 10.30 -11.64
CA ASP A 106 -7.84 11.24 -10.94
C ASP A 106 -8.63 10.53 -9.81
N TYR A 107 -9.37 11.28 -9.00
CA TYR A 107 -10.14 10.76 -7.87
C TYR A 107 -11.60 10.46 -8.25
N THR A 108 -12.20 9.58 -7.46
CA THR A 108 -13.66 9.34 -7.48
C THR A 108 -14.34 10.03 -6.29
N ASN A 109 -15.67 9.99 -6.27
CA ASN A 109 -16.48 10.55 -5.18
C ASN A 109 -16.64 9.58 -3.99
N ASP A 110 -15.74 8.61 -3.81
CA ASP A 110 -15.72 7.77 -2.61
C ASP A 110 -15.56 8.66 -1.36
N PRO A 111 -16.55 8.66 -0.44
CA PRO A 111 -16.55 9.55 0.72
C PRO A 111 -15.38 9.32 1.68
N LEU A 112 -14.87 8.08 1.76
CA LEU A 112 -13.71 7.73 2.57
C LEU A 112 -12.41 8.23 1.93
N LEU A 113 -12.29 8.10 0.60
CA LEU A 113 -11.14 8.65 -0.14
C LEU A 113 -11.08 10.17 0.01
N GLN A 114 -12.21 10.86 -0.18
CA GLN A 114 -12.30 12.31 -0.07
C GLN A 114 -11.85 12.82 1.31
N GLY A 115 -12.23 12.13 2.40
CA GLY A 115 -11.73 12.46 3.74
C GLY A 115 -10.21 12.28 3.87
N ARG A 116 -9.66 11.20 3.28
CA ARG A 116 -8.21 10.93 3.29
C ARG A 116 -7.41 11.94 2.48
N LEU A 117 -7.99 12.61 1.48
CA LEU A 117 -7.27 13.66 0.74
C LEU A 117 -6.87 14.84 1.63
N PHE A 118 -7.64 15.11 2.68
CA PHE A 118 -7.30 16.16 3.65
C PHE A 118 -6.34 15.67 4.74
N THR A 119 -6.64 14.54 5.37
CA THR A 119 -6.00 14.11 6.63
C THR A 119 -4.50 13.86 6.52
N TYR A 120 -4.02 13.39 5.37
CA TYR A 120 -2.60 13.03 5.21
C TYR A 120 -1.69 14.26 5.18
N THR A 121 -2.11 15.35 4.54
CA THR A 121 -1.36 16.61 4.58
C THR A 121 -1.36 17.20 6.00
N ASP A 122 -2.52 17.25 6.66
CA ASP A 122 -2.64 17.80 8.01
C ASP A 122 -1.76 17.07 9.04
N THR A 123 -1.79 15.73 9.01
CA THR A 123 -0.99 14.89 9.93
C THR A 123 0.51 15.11 9.75
N GLN A 124 0.98 15.38 8.53
CA GLN A 124 2.40 15.57 8.25
C GLN A 124 2.95 16.88 8.84
N ILE A 125 2.11 17.91 9.01
CA ILE A 125 2.53 19.20 9.58
C ILE A 125 3.04 19.02 11.01
N SER A 126 2.28 18.32 11.85
CA SER A 126 2.66 18.06 13.25
C SER A 126 3.71 16.96 13.37
N ARG A 127 3.63 15.91 12.55
CA ARG A 127 4.53 14.74 12.59
C ARG A 127 5.95 15.05 12.11
N LEU A 128 6.09 15.82 11.03
CA LEU A 128 7.38 16.08 10.37
C LEU A 128 7.88 17.52 10.52
N ARG A 129 7.15 18.38 11.27
CA ARG A 129 7.50 19.79 11.49
C ARG A 129 7.69 20.60 10.20
N GLY A 130 6.88 20.33 9.19
CA GLY A 130 6.90 21.04 7.90
C GLY A 130 7.73 20.36 6.81
N ALA A 131 7.27 20.49 5.56
CA ALA A 131 7.59 19.65 4.41
C ALA A 131 8.97 19.87 3.75
N LYS A 132 10.07 19.95 4.52
CA LYS A 132 11.43 19.98 3.95
C LYS A 132 12.31 18.90 4.57
N LEU A 133 12.18 17.69 4.02
CA LEU A 133 13.12 16.60 4.27
C LEU A 133 13.63 16.10 2.91
N PRO A 134 14.94 15.77 2.80
CA PRO A 134 15.64 15.59 1.53
C PRO A 134 15.06 14.50 0.62
N ARG A 135 14.32 13.51 1.16
CA ARG A 135 13.72 12.40 0.41
C ARG A 135 12.27 12.58 -0.02
N ASN A 136 11.57 13.63 0.44
CA ASN A 136 10.24 13.97 -0.07
C ASN A 136 10.30 14.84 -1.35
N SER A 137 11.51 15.05 -1.87
CA SER A 137 11.85 15.94 -2.99
C SER A 137 12.49 15.23 -4.19
N ASP A 138 12.65 13.91 -4.11
CA ASP A 138 13.10 13.03 -5.21
C ASP A 138 11.93 12.18 -5.70
#